data_AF-A0A834HK79-F1
#
_entry.id   AF-A0A834HK79-F1
#
_cell.length_a   1.000
_cell.length_b   1.000
_cell.length_c   1.000
_cell.angle_alpha   90.00
_cell.angle_beta   90.00
_cell.angle_gamma   90.00
#
_symmetry.space_group_name_H-M   'P 1'
#
loop_
_entity.id
_entity.type
_entity.pdbx_description
1 polymer ?
#
loop_
_entity_poly.entity_id
_entity_poly.type
_entity_poly.pdbx_seq_one_letter_code
_entity_poly.pdbx_strand_id
1 'polypeptide(L)'
;VEIHSQPYGVVLIIGPWNYPFDLVISPLIGAIAAGNCAVVKPSEITPACAKFLEDTLPNYIDSSCYVVYNGGVAETTKLLEQKFDYIFYTGSTAVGKIIYKAAAKHLTPTTLELGGKSPVYLDDSADVELAAARIMWGKCWNSGQSCVEPDYLLCSEYMKDKFVKAAKKKIQEWYGEKMKQNADFCRIINENHFKRLTKLLEGSTIVLGGHTDPADLYIEPTIVAIVKTTDPIMEEEIFGPILPIITVETPEAAIEFINNREKPLALYVFSTSKIEQNKFLDGTYSGGICINDVLMHYSCSTLPFGGVGASGIGTYHGVYSFDTFSHKRAALIKSLDRFGEFTQSVRYPPYTENKLKIINLVTMNIPGMDFVMSNATLPLLLVIFALLYFMYFKF
;
A
#
# COMPACT_ATOMS: atom_id res chain seq x y z
N VAL A 1 26.10 -14.58 13.78
CA VAL A 1 24.63 -14.47 13.62
C VAL A 1 24.40 -13.94 12.23
N GLU A 2 23.53 -14.59 11.46
CA GLU A 2 23.31 -14.29 10.05
C GLU A 2 21.81 -14.35 9.70
N ILE A 3 21.41 -13.62 8.66
CA ILE A 3 20.07 -13.70 8.08
C ILE A 3 20.25 -14.01 6.59
N HIS A 4 19.63 -15.10 6.14
CA HIS A 4 19.68 -15.57 4.75
C HIS A 4 18.33 -15.35 4.08
N SER A 5 18.31 -14.74 2.90
CA SER A 5 17.08 -14.62 2.09
C SER A 5 16.96 -15.81 1.17
N GLN A 6 15.82 -16.49 1.16
CA GLN A 6 15.56 -17.67 0.33
C GLN A 6 14.22 -17.51 -0.39
N PRO A 7 14.08 -17.97 -1.64
CA PRO A 7 12.79 -17.96 -2.33
C PRO A 7 11.75 -18.76 -1.54
N TYR A 8 10.49 -18.36 -1.66
CA TYR A 8 9.36 -19.15 -1.17
C TYR A 8 9.13 -20.41 -2.01
N GLY A 9 9.20 -20.29 -3.34
CA GLY A 9 8.92 -21.38 -4.27
C GLY A 9 8.12 -20.88 -5.47
N VAL A 10 6.82 -21.21 -5.51
CA VAL A 10 5.89 -20.77 -6.58
C VAL A 10 4.97 -19.67 -6.07
N VAL A 11 5.04 -18.51 -6.73
CA VAL A 11 4.21 -17.33 -6.44
C VAL A 11 3.03 -17.28 -7.40
N LEU A 12 1.83 -16.98 -6.90
CA LEU A 12 0.69 -16.59 -7.73
C LEU A 12 0.56 -15.07 -7.73
N ILE A 13 0.54 -14.44 -8.91
CA ILE A 13 0.31 -13.00 -9.08
C ILE A 13 -1.02 -12.82 -9.81
N ILE A 14 -1.99 -12.20 -9.16
CA ILE A 14 -3.30 -11.89 -9.75
C ILE A 14 -3.39 -10.38 -9.97
N GLY A 15 -3.33 -9.98 -11.25
CA GLY A 15 -3.31 -8.58 -11.67
C GLY A 15 -4.71 -7.96 -11.87
N PRO A 16 -4.86 -6.65 -11.61
CA PRO A 16 -6.09 -5.91 -11.85
C PRO A 16 -6.15 -5.40 -13.30
N TRP A 17 -7.22 -4.70 -13.65
CA TRP A 17 -7.47 -4.24 -15.01
C TRP A 17 -7.03 -2.79 -15.29
N ASN A 18 -6.85 -1.96 -14.26
CA ASN A 18 -6.70 -0.52 -14.44
C ASN A 18 -5.31 -0.09 -14.93
N TYR A 19 -4.25 -0.79 -14.50
CA TYR A 19 -2.91 -0.73 -15.08
C TYR A 19 -2.43 -2.16 -15.37
N PRO A 20 -3.01 -2.81 -16.40
CA PRO A 20 -3.00 -4.27 -16.53
C PRO A 20 -1.62 -4.85 -16.88
N PHE A 21 -0.70 -4.01 -17.35
CA PHE A 21 0.69 -4.39 -17.58
C PHE A 21 1.53 -4.18 -16.31
N ASP A 22 1.56 -2.95 -15.79
CA ASP A 22 2.42 -2.58 -14.66
C ASP A 22 2.13 -3.38 -13.39
N LEU A 23 0.85 -3.52 -13.03
CA LEU A 23 0.41 -4.23 -11.82
C LEU A 23 0.51 -5.76 -11.93
N VAL A 24 0.99 -6.27 -13.08
CA VAL A 24 1.38 -7.66 -13.29
C VAL A 24 2.90 -7.80 -13.30
N ILE A 25 3.57 -6.95 -14.08
CA ILE A 25 5.00 -7.05 -14.33
C ILE A 25 5.83 -6.59 -13.13
N SER A 26 5.42 -5.52 -12.45
CA SER A 26 6.11 -4.99 -11.27
C SER A 26 6.25 -6.02 -10.14
N PRO A 27 5.18 -6.71 -9.67
CA PRO A 27 5.34 -7.80 -8.70
C PRO A 27 6.10 -9.00 -9.27
N LEU A 28 5.97 -9.32 -10.57
CA LEU A 28 6.72 -10.41 -11.20
C LEU A 28 8.24 -10.17 -11.17
N ILE A 29 8.70 -8.95 -11.43
CA ILE A 29 10.12 -8.56 -11.31
C ILE A 29 10.62 -8.87 -9.89
N GLY A 30 9.84 -8.54 -8.87
CA GLY A 30 10.13 -8.86 -7.48
C GLY A 30 10.27 -10.36 -7.21
N ALA A 31 9.30 -11.14 -7.68
CA ALA A 31 9.28 -12.59 -7.49
C ALA A 31 10.49 -13.26 -8.16
N ILE A 32 10.83 -12.84 -9.39
CA ILE A 32 12.01 -13.29 -10.13
C ILE A 32 13.28 -12.93 -9.36
N ALA A 33 13.42 -11.68 -8.91
CA ALA A 33 14.61 -11.23 -8.19
C ALA A 33 14.85 -12.00 -6.88
N ALA A 34 13.78 -12.43 -6.21
CA ALA A 34 13.83 -13.28 -5.03
C ALA A 34 14.09 -14.76 -5.33
N GLY A 35 14.14 -15.16 -6.61
CA GLY A 35 14.45 -16.53 -7.05
C GLY A 35 13.24 -17.47 -7.12
N ASN A 36 12.02 -16.94 -7.23
CA ASN A 36 10.80 -17.74 -7.30
C ASN A 36 10.42 -18.07 -8.76
N CYS A 37 9.64 -19.14 -8.93
CA CYS A 37 8.78 -19.30 -10.10
C CYS A 37 7.44 -18.58 -9.87
N ALA A 38 6.74 -18.23 -10.95
CA ALA A 38 5.47 -17.51 -10.83
C ALA A 38 4.42 -17.95 -11.86
N VAL A 39 3.18 -18.03 -11.39
CA VAL A 39 1.99 -18.04 -12.25
C VAL A 39 1.39 -16.65 -12.21
N VAL A 40 1.22 -16.07 -13.39
CA VAL A 40 0.64 -14.74 -13.58
C VAL A 40 -0.77 -14.91 -14.11
N LYS A 41 -1.75 -14.32 -13.43
CA LYS A 41 -3.16 -14.29 -13.82
C LYS A 41 -3.54 -12.85 -14.15
N PRO A 42 -3.53 -12.44 -15.43
CA PRO A 42 -3.99 -11.12 -15.85
C PRO A 42 -5.50 -10.96 -15.67
N SER A 43 -6.01 -9.72 -15.65
CA SER A 43 -7.45 -9.48 -15.60
C SER A 43 -8.11 -9.77 -16.94
N GLU A 44 -9.23 -10.51 -16.89
CA GLU A 44 -10.08 -10.80 -18.05
C GLU A 44 -10.81 -9.55 -18.59
N ILE A 45 -10.85 -8.47 -17.81
CA ILE A 45 -11.48 -7.20 -18.20
C ILE A 45 -10.63 -6.44 -19.24
N THR A 46 -9.33 -6.75 -19.35
CA THR A 46 -8.40 -6.15 -20.33
C THR A 46 -7.80 -7.21 -21.26
N PRO A 47 -8.64 -7.87 -22.09
CA PRO A 47 -8.25 -9.06 -22.85
C PRO A 47 -7.11 -8.80 -23.85
N ALA A 48 -6.99 -7.60 -24.40
CA ALA A 48 -5.89 -7.24 -25.29
C ALA A 48 -4.53 -7.29 -24.57
N CYS A 49 -4.46 -6.78 -23.33
CA CYS A 49 -3.25 -6.83 -22.52
C CYS A 49 -2.97 -8.26 -22.02
N ALA A 50 -4.01 -8.97 -21.57
CA ALA A 50 -3.91 -10.37 -21.15
C ALA A 50 -3.36 -11.27 -22.28
N LYS A 51 -3.85 -11.10 -23.50
CA LYS A 51 -3.35 -11.78 -24.69
C LYS A 51 -1.91 -11.38 -25.02
N PHE A 52 -1.60 -10.09 -24.98
CA PHE A 52 -0.23 -9.62 -25.22
C PHE A 52 0.76 -10.27 -24.25
N LEU A 53 0.43 -10.34 -22.96
CA LEU A 53 1.26 -10.99 -21.95
C LEU A 53 1.44 -12.49 -22.24
N GLU A 54 0.35 -13.20 -22.55
CA GLU A 54 0.37 -14.63 -22.90
C GLU A 54 1.24 -14.93 -24.13
N ASP A 55 1.09 -14.14 -25.19
CA ASP A 55 1.83 -14.35 -26.44
C ASP A 55 3.31 -13.95 -26.32
N THR A 56 3.63 -12.95 -25.47
CA THR A 56 4.94 -12.29 -25.46
C THR A 56 5.88 -12.84 -24.40
N LEU A 57 5.43 -13.01 -23.14
CA LEU A 57 6.32 -13.39 -22.03
C LEU A 57 7.15 -14.66 -22.31
N PRO A 58 6.58 -15.76 -22.84
CA PRO A 58 7.31 -16.99 -23.09
C PRO A 58 8.50 -16.85 -24.06
N ASN A 59 8.53 -15.78 -24.86
CA ASN A 59 9.63 -15.52 -25.80
C ASN A 59 10.86 -14.90 -25.13
N TYR A 60 10.76 -14.45 -23.88
CA TYR A 60 11.81 -13.69 -23.19
C TYR A 60 12.25 -14.29 -21.85
N ILE A 61 11.36 -15.01 -21.16
CA ILE A 61 11.65 -15.61 -19.84
C ILE A 61 11.32 -17.10 -19.85
N ASP A 62 11.89 -17.85 -18.90
CA ASP A 62 11.71 -19.30 -18.79
C ASP A 62 10.24 -19.68 -18.65
N SER A 63 9.65 -20.22 -19.72
CA SER A 63 8.23 -20.59 -19.78
C SER A 63 7.87 -21.80 -18.92
N SER A 64 8.85 -22.52 -18.36
CA SER A 64 8.60 -23.58 -17.38
C SER A 64 8.44 -23.04 -15.95
N CYS A 65 9.00 -21.86 -15.69
CA CYS A 65 9.00 -21.22 -14.37
C CYS A 65 8.06 -20.01 -14.31
N TYR A 66 7.78 -19.36 -15.43
CA TYR A 66 6.93 -18.17 -15.53
C TYR A 66 5.81 -18.37 -16.55
N VAL A 67 4.60 -18.62 -16.04
CA VAL A 67 3.44 -19.00 -16.86
C VAL A 67 2.34 -17.97 -16.76
N VAL A 68 1.75 -17.58 -17.89
CA VAL A 68 0.53 -16.77 -17.93
C VAL A 68 -0.68 -17.70 -17.94
N TYR A 69 -1.62 -17.46 -17.03
CA TYR A 69 -2.86 -18.23 -16.89
C TYR A 69 -4.05 -17.29 -17.05
N ASN A 70 -4.65 -17.30 -18.24
CA ASN A 70 -5.83 -16.50 -18.55
C ASN A 70 -7.13 -17.20 -18.11
N GLY A 71 -8.12 -16.39 -17.75
CA GLY A 71 -9.43 -16.87 -17.32
C GLY A 71 -10.18 -15.85 -16.47
N GLY A 72 -11.45 -16.10 -16.19
CA GLY A 72 -12.29 -15.27 -15.35
C GLY A 72 -12.38 -15.81 -13.91
N VAL A 73 -13.53 -15.57 -13.29
CA VAL A 73 -13.81 -15.98 -11.90
C VAL A 73 -13.73 -17.51 -11.71
N ALA A 74 -14.25 -18.29 -12.66
CA ALA A 74 -14.29 -19.76 -12.53
C ALA A 74 -12.87 -20.35 -12.56
N GLU A 75 -12.05 -19.91 -13.50
CA GLU A 75 -10.65 -20.32 -13.65
C GLU A 75 -9.81 -19.87 -12.46
N THR A 76 -10.00 -18.63 -12.00
CA THR A 76 -9.30 -18.09 -10.80
C THR A 76 -9.68 -18.88 -9.55
N THR A 77 -10.95 -19.26 -9.39
CA THR A 77 -11.41 -20.06 -8.25
C THR A 77 -10.73 -21.42 -8.22
N LYS A 78 -10.64 -22.10 -9.38
CA LYS A 78 -9.94 -23.39 -9.50
C LYS A 78 -8.43 -23.25 -9.30
N LEU A 79 -7.84 -22.17 -9.79
CA LEU A 79 -6.42 -21.87 -9.59
C LEU A 79 -6.10 -21.73 -8.10
N LEU A 80 -6.95 -21.03 -7.34
CA LEU A 80 -6.80 -20.82 -5.89
C LEU A 80 -6.99 -22.10 -5.04
N GLU A 81 -7.42 -23.22 -5.62
CA GLU A 81 -7.40 -24.53 -4.94
C GLU A 81 -6.00 -25.15 -4.89
N GLN A 82 -5.12 -24.73 -5.80
CA GLN A 82 -3.75 -25.23 -5.89
C GLN A 82 -2.89 -24.66 -4.75
N LYS A 83 -1.79 -25.35 -4.44
CA LYS A 83 -0.82 -24.89 -3.44
C LYS A 83 0.17 -23.93 -4.09
N PHE A 84 0.22 -22.71 -3.56
CA PHE A 84 1.27 -21.72 -3.84
C PHE A 84 2.05 -21.45 -2.55
N ASP A 85 3.32 -21.07 -2.69
CA ASP A 85 4.16 -20.70 -1.56
C ASP A 85 4.01 -19.21 -1.22
N TYR A 86 3.45 -18.42 -2.13
CA TYR A 86 3.04 -17.03 -1.90
C TYR A 86 1.89 -16.63 -2.85
N ILE A 87 0.95 -15.79 -2.41
CA ILE A 87 -0.07 -15.19 -3.29
C ILE A 87 -0.02 -13.66 -3.21
N PHE A 88 0.17 -13.01 -4.35
CA PHE A 88 0.12 -11.56 -4.52
C PHE A 88 -1.14 -11.20 -5.30
N TYR A 89 -1.99 -10.34 -4.74
CA TYR A 89 -3.22 -9.90 -5.37
C TYR A 89 -3.36 -8.39 -5.31
N THR A 90 -3.77 -7.80 -6.43
CA THR A 90 -4.22 -6.41 -6.47
C THR A 90 -5.67 -6.34 -6.95
N GLY A 91 -6.53 -5.61 -6.24
CA GLY A 91 -7.91 -5.38 -6.65
C GLY A 91 -8.84 -5.01 -5.50
N SER A 92 -10.11 -5.41 -5.56
CA SER A 92 -11.11 -5.00 -4.56
C SER A 92 -10.98 -5.74 -3.22
N THR A 93 -11.35 -5.07 -2.13
CA THR A 93 -11.39 -5.66 -0.78
C THR A 93 -12.28 -6.89 -0.67
N ALA A 94 -13.41 -6.91 -1.39
CA ALA A 94 -14.32 -8.05 -1.41
C ALA A 94 -13.65 -9.32 -1.94
N VAL A 95 -12.92 -9.21 -3.06
CA VAL A 95 -12.20 -10.34 -3.65
C VAL A 95 -10.91 -10.65 -2.87
N GLY A 96 -10.24 -9.64 -2.30
CA GLY A 96 -9.10 -9.85 -1.40
C GLY A 96 -9.43 -10.76 -0.22
N LYS A 97 -10.63 -10.63 0.37
CA LYS A 97 -11.13 -11.54 1.42
C LYS A 97 -11.31 -12.98 0.92
N ILE A 98 -11.77 -13.16 -0.33
CA ILE A 98 -11.93 -14.49 -0.95
C ILE A 98 -10.57 -15.15 -1.14
N ILE A 99 -9.60 -14.40 -1.68
CA ILE A 99 -8.23 -14.87 -1.90
C ILE A 99 -7.57 -15.23 -0.58
N TYR A 100 -7.69 -14.38 0.44
CA TYR A 100 -7.09 -14.63 1.73
C TYR A 100 -7.69 -15.88 2.41
N LYS A 101 -9.00 -16.08 2.26
CA LYS A 101 -9.68 -17.31 2.72
C LYS A 101 -9.19 -18.56 1.98
N ALA A 102 -8.89 -18.47 0.68
CA ALA A 102 -8.34 -19.58 -0.08
C ALA A 102 -6.90 -19.90 0.35
N ALA A 103 -6.06 -18.87 0.53
CA ALA A 103 -4.68 -18.99 0.98
C ALA A 103 -4.56 -19.69 2.35
N ALA A 104 -5.51 -19.42 3.26
CA ALA A 104 -5.55 -20.04 4.59
C ALA A 104 -5.63 -21.57 4.56
N LYS A 105 -6.19 -22.18 3.50
CA LYS A 105 -6.26 -23.66 3.37
C LYS A 105 -4.87 -24.30 3.31
N HIS A 106 -3.89 -23.58 2.76
CA HIS A 106 -2.51 -24.03 2.58
C HIS A 106 -1.52 -23.31 3.48
N LEU A 107 -2.00 -22.42 4.37
CA LEU A 107 -1.19 -21.50 5.17
C LEU A 107 -0.23 -20.65 4.31
N THR A 108 -0.69 -20.28 3.11
CA THR A 108 0.09 -19.50 2.15
C THR A 108 0.13 -18.03 2.58
N PRO A 109 1.32 -17.41 2.74
CA PRO A 109 1.42 -15.97 2.98
C PRO A 109 0.91 -15.19 1.78
N THR A 110 0.35 -13.99 2.04
CA THR A 110 -0.26 -13.16 1.00
C THR A 110 0.11 -11.70 1.10
N THR A 111 0.29 -11.05 -0.05
CA THR A 111 0.19 -9.60 -0.19
C THR A 111 -1.13 -9.26 -0.86
N LEU A 112 -1.88 -8.34 -0.26
CA LEU A 112 -3.15 -7.85 -0.74
C LEU A 112 -3.05 -6.33 -0.93
N GLU A 113 -2.95 -5.89 -2.18
CA GLU A 113 -2.98 -4.49 -2.59
C GLU A 113 -4.43 -4.11 -2.92
N LEU A 114 -5.13 -3.47 -1.99
CA LEU A 114 -6.55 -3.19 -2.11
C LEU A 114 -6.81 -1.69 -2.30
N GLY A 115 -8.08 -1.32 -2.48
CA GLY A 115 -8.50 0.06 -2.68
C GLY A 115 -8.92 0.77 -1.39
N GLY A 116 -9.64 1.87 -1.58
CA GLY A 116 -10.25 2.64 -0.51
C GLY A 116 -10.43 4.09 -0.91
N LYS A 117 -11.17 4.85 -0.10
CA LYS A 117 -11.40 6.27 -0.40
C LYS A 117 -10.22 7.10 0.07
N SER A 118 -9.24 7.33 -0.82
CA SER A 118 -8.03 8.13 -0.51
C SER A 118 -8.37 9.62 -0.34
N PRO A 119 -8.30 10.18 0.88
CA PRO A 119 -8.65 11.57 1.14
C PRO A 119 -7.58 12.55 0.68
N VAL A 120 -8.02 13.75 0.31
CA VAL A 120 -7.19 14.95 0.22
C VAL A 120 -7.66 15.95 1.25
N TYR A 121 -6.76 16.48 2.07
CA TYR A 121 -7.00 17.69 2.84
C TYR A 121 -6.32 18.88 2.13
N LEU A 122 -7.07 19.97 1.91
CA LEU A 122 -6.56 21.21 1.34
C LEU A 122 -6.73 22.35 2.34
N ASP A 123 -5.59 22.75 2.91
CA ASP A 123 -5.47 23.78 3.92
C ASP A 123 -5.57 25.20 3.33
N ASP A 124 -6.04 26.15 4.14
CA ASP A 124 -6.20 27.54 3.71
C ASP A 124 -4.89 28.24 3.34
N SER A 125 -3.75 27.73 3.82
CA SER A 125 -2.42 28.25 3.50
C SER A 125 -1.85 27.76 2.16
N ALA A 126 -2.51 26.82 1.49
CA ALA A 126 -2.00 26.21 0.26
C ALA A 126 -2.14 27.15 -0.95
N ASP A 127 -1.21 27.02 -1.90
CA ASP A 127 -1.38 27.59 -3.25
C ASP A 127 -2.47 26.80 -3.98
N VAL A 128 -3.67 27.37 -4.06
CA VAL A 128 -4.84 26.72 -4.67
C VAL A 128 -4.70 26.45 -6.16
N GLU A 129 -3.94 27.27 -6.91
CA GLU A 129 -3.74 27.03 -8.34
C GLU A 129 -2.85 25.82 -8.58
N LEU A 130 -1.78 25.68 -7.79
CA LEU A 130 -0.90 24.52 -7.84
C LEU A 130 -1.58 23.26 -7.28
N ALA A 131 -2.31 23.39 -6.17
CA ALA A 131 -3.05 22.30 -5.58
C ALA A 131 -4.14 21.77 -6.53
N ALA A 132 -4.92 22.65 -7.16
CA ALA A 132 -5.91 22.26 -8.15
C ALA A 132 -5.28 21.56 -9.36
N ALA A 133 -4.12 22.03 -9.84
CA ALA A 133 -3.41 21.36 -10.92
C ALA A 133 -2.98 19.93 -10.52
N ARG A 134 -2.39 19.74 -9.34
CA ARG A 134 -1.95 18.41 -8.89
C ARG A 134 -3.11 17.47 -8.61
N ILE A 135 -4.10 17.92 -7.82
CA ILE A 135 -5.25 17.10 -7.43
C ILE A 135 -6.06 16.70 -8.67
N MET A 136 -6.34 17.64 -9.58
CA MET A 136 -7.12 17.32 -10.78
C MET A 136 -6.34 16.50 -11.79
N TRP A 137 -5.02 16.64 -11.88
CA TRP A 137 -4.20 15.73 -12.67
C TRP A 137 -4.33 14.30 -12.14
N GLY A 138 -4.12 14.08 -10.84
CA GLY A 138 -4.26 12.76 -10.22
C GLY A 138 -5.67 12.18 -10.34
N LYS A 139 -6.71 13.03 -10.28
CA LYS A 139 -8.10 12.60 -10.43
C LYS A 139 -8.50 12.27 -11.87
N CYS A 140 -7.95 12.98 -12.85
CA CYS A 140 -8.27 12.75 -14.26
C CYS A 140 -7.37 11.67 -14.89
N TRP A 141 -6.23 11.37 -14.27
CA TRP A 141 -5.34 10.30 -14.68
C TRP A 141 -6.09 8.96 -14.76
N ASN A 142 -6.02 8.29 -15.92
CA ASN A 142 -6.78 7.09 -16.23
C ASN A 142 -8.31 7.23 -16.01
N SER A 143 -8.86 8.43 -16.19
CA SER A 143 -10.23 8.80 -15.82
C SER A 143 -10.56 8.46 -14.36
N GLY A 144 -9.62 8.63 -13.44
CA GLY A 144 -9.80 8.36 -12.01
C GLY A 144 -9.86 6.88 -11.65
N GLN A 145 -9.54 5.98 -12.57
CA GLN A 145 -9.49 4.53 -12.33
C GLN A 145 -8.10 4.14 -11.80
N SER A 146 -7.75 4.68 -10.64
CA SER A 146 -6.53 4.34 -9.88
C SER A 146 -6.96 3.84 -8.51
N CYS A 147 -6.07 3.22 -7.71
CA CYS A 147 -6.35 2.94 -6.29
C CYS A 147 -5.81 4.04 -5.34
N VAL A 148 -4.97 4.91 -5.89
CA VAL A 148 -4.32 6.05 -5.21
C VAL A 148 -4.74 7.37 -5.86
N GLU A 149 -5.88 7.41 -6.52
CA GLU A 149 -6.47 8.65 -7.01
C GLU A 149 -7.01 9.51 -5.86
N PRO A 150 -7.14 10.80 -6.17
CA PRO A 150 -8.11 11.74 -5.67
C PRO A 150 -9.51 11.26 -5.23
N ASP A 151 -9.76 10.45 -4.20
CA ASP A 151 -11.15 9.97 -4.03
C ASP A 151 -12.09 11.10 -3.61
N TYR A 152 -11.77 11.85 -2.53
CA TYR A 152 -12.54 13.01 -2.08
C TYR A 152 -11.65 14.11 -1.47
N LEU A 153 -12.15 15.34 -1.45
CA LEU A 153 -11.48 16.53 -0.93
C LEU A 153 -12.17 17.04 0.34
N LEU A 154 -11.38 17.35 1.37
CA LEU A 154 -11.76 18.04 2.59
C LEU A 154 -11.09 19.42 2.59
N CYS A 155 -11.86 20.49 2.75
CA CYS A 155 -11.32 21.85 2.84
C CYS A 155 -12.29 22.82 3.53
N SER A 156 -11.87 24.05 3.77
CA SER A 156 -12.79 25.09 4.24
C SER A 156 -13.78 25.51 3.15
N GLU A 157 -14.90 26.13 3.53
CA GLU A 157 -15.85 26.73 2.58
C GLU A 157 -15.14 27.76 1.66
N TYR A 158 -14.23 28.54 2.22
CA TYR A 158 -13.41 29.52 1.49
C TYR A 158 -12.56 28.87 0.40
N MET A 159 -11.93 27.74 0.73
CA MET A 159 -11.03 27.06 -0.19
C MET A 159 -11.78 26.25 -1.25
N LYS A 160 -12.98 25.74 -0.94
CA LYS A 160 -13.87 25.06 -1.90
C LYS A 160 -14.11 25.92 -3.14
N ASP A 161 -14.58 27.16 -2.97
CA ASP A 161 -14.94 28.03 -4.10
C ASP A 161 -13.72 28.36 -4.98
N LYS A 162 -12.57 28.62 -4.34
CA LYS A 162 -11.31 28.86 -5.05
C LYS A 162 -10.85 27.62 -5.81
N PHE A 163 -10.91 26.46 -5.18
CA PHE A 163 -10.49 25.20 -5.78
C PHE A 163 -11.34 24.87 -7.01
N VAL A 164 -12.67 24.96 -6.92
CA VAL A 164 -13.56 24.67 -8.06
C VAL A 164 -13.24 25.56 -9.26
N LYS A 165 -12.96 26.85 -9.02
CA LYS A 165 -12.58 27.79 -10.08
C LYS A 165 -11.23 27.43 -10.71
N ALA A 166 -10.22 27.14 -9.89
CA ALA A 166 -8.89 26.75 -10.36
C ALA A 166 -8.92 25.40 -11.10
N ALA A 167 -9.66 24.42 -10.58
CA ALA A 167 -9.86 23.11 -11.19
C ALA A 167 -10.50 23.22 -12.58
N LYS A 168 -11.56 24.03 -12.73
CA LYS A 168 -12.21 24.30 -14.02
C LYS A 168 -11.20 24.83 -15.04
N LYS A 169 -10.39 25.81 -14.64
CA LYS A 169 -9.36 26.41 -15.49
C LYS A 169 -8.34 25.37 -15.94
N LYS A 170 -7.83 24.54 -15.02
CA LYS A 170 -6.83 23.50 -15.33
C LYS A 170 -7.36 22.41 -16.26
N ILE A 171 -8.57 21.94 -16.00
CA ILE A 171 -9.24 20.98 -16.88
C ILE A 171 -9.40 21.53 -18.30
N GLN A 172 -9.81 22.79 -18.43
CA GLN A 172 -9.92 23.46 -19.74
C GLN A 172 -8.56 23.64 -20.43
N GLU A 173 -7.51 23.98 -19.68
CA GLU A 173 -6.14 24.11 -20.18
C GLU A 173 -5.61 22.79 -20.78
N TRP A 174 -5.86 21.65 -20.14
CA TRP A 174 -5.34 20.36 -20.60
C TRP A 174 -6.18 19.74 -21.72
N TYR A 175 -7.50 19.75 -21.56
CA TYR A 175 -8.36 18.97 -22.43
C TYR A 175 -9.09 19.78 -23.51
N GLY A 176 -9.10 21.11 -23.37
CA GLY A 176 -9.81 22.02 -24.27
C GLY A 176 -11.34 21.92 -24.17
N GLU A 177 -12.03 22.65 -25.05
CA GLU A 177 -13.51 22.70 -25.06
C GLU A 177 -14.15 21.38 -25.51
N LYS A 178 -13.49 20.64 -26.41
CA LYS A 178 -13.98 19.36 -26.94
C LYS A 178 -13.31 18.18 -26.23
N MET A 179 -13.35 18.18 -24.90
CA MET A 179 -12.66 17.19 -24.05
C MET A 179 -12.97 15.74 -24.42
N LYS A 180 -14.21 15.41 -24.78
CA LYS A 180 -14.57 14.05 -25.21
C LYS A 180 -13.69 13.56 -26.38
N GLN A 181 -13.26 14.45 -27.27
CA GLN A 181 -12.42 14.10 -28.43
C GLN A 181 -10.91 14.20 -28.12
N ASN A 182 -10.55 14.59 -26.90
CA ASN A 182 -9.15 14.71 -26.50
C ASN A 182 -8.54 13.32 -26.33
N ALA A 183 -7.40 13.09 -26.99
CA ALA A 183 -6.71 11.79 -26.99
C ALA A 183 -6.08 11.43 -25.65
N ASP A 184 -5.83 12.40 -24.77
CA ASP A 184 -5.20 12.23 -23.47
C ASP A 184 -6.22 11.92 -22.35
N PHE A 185 -7.52 11.87 -22.66
CA PHE A 185 -8.57 11.53 -21.69
C PHE A 185 -9.15 10.14 -21.94
N CYS A 186 -9.02 9.26 -20.95
CA CYS A 186 -9.44 7.87 -21.03
C CYS A 186 -10.98 7.71 -21.01
N ARG A 187 -11.43 6.45 -21.06
CA ARG A 187 -12.83 6.04 -20.91
C ARG A 187 -12.99 5.13 -19.70
N ILE A 188 -14.23 5.05 -19.21
CA ILE A 188 -14.57 4.06 -18.19
C ILE A 188 -14.47 2.66 -18.80
N ILE A 189 -13.88 1.73 -18.07
CA ILE A 189 -13.46 0.42 -18.58
C ILE A 189 -14.58 -0.40 -19.22
N ASN A 190 -15.81 -0.32 -18.70
CA ASN A 190 -16.98 -1.02 -19.23
C ASN A 190 -18.29 -0.38 -18.77
N GLU A 191 -19.41 -0.87 -19.32
CA GLU A 191 -20.75 -0.39 -19.00
C GLU A 191 -21.15 -0.55 -17.52
N ASN A 192 -20.68 -1.60 -16.83
CA ASN A 192 -21.06 -1.83 -15.43
C ASN A 192 -20.45 -0.75 -14.53
N HIS A 193 -19.16 -0.45 -14.72
CA HIS A 193 -18.50 0.65 -14.00
C HIS A 193 -19.09 2.00 -14.38
N PHE A 194 -19.43 2.21 -15.66
CA PHE A 194 -20.10 3.44 -16.11
C PHE A 194 -21.44 3.63 -15.40
N LYS A 195 -22.33 2.63 -15.45
CA LYS A 195 -23.66 2.68 -14.81
C LYS A 195 -23.57 2.92 -13.30
N ARG A 196 -22.60 2.30 -12.63
CA ARG A 196 -22.34 2.53 -11.20
C ARG A 196 -21.97 4.00 -10.95
N LEU A 197 -21.01 4.55 -11.70
CA LEU A 197 -20.57 5.93 -11.55
C LEU A 197 -21.67 6.95 -11.85
N THR A 198 -22.45 6.75 -12.93
CA THR A 198 -23.55 7.67 -13.27
C THR A 198 -24.64 7.64 -12.22
N LYS A 199 -24.91 6.49 -11.59
CA LYS A 199 -25.85 6.38 -10.48
C LYS A 199 -25.42 7.21 -9.26
N LEU A 200 -24.11 7.36 -9.02
CA LEU A 200 -23.60 8.22 -7.94
C LEU A 200 -23.84 9.72 -8.23
N LEU A 201 -24.01 10.11 -9.49
CA LEU A 201 -24.32 11.49 -9.88
C LEU A 201 -25.81 11.84 -9.76
N GLU A 202 -26.70 10.85 -9.71
CA GLU A 202 -28.14 11.08 -9.58
C GLU A 202 -28.47 11.74 -8.24
N GLY A 203 -29.06 12.94 -8.28
CA GLY A 203 -29.43 13.69 -7.07
C GLY A 203 -28.26 14.42 -6.38
N SER A 204 -27.05 14.30 -6.91
CA SER A 204 -25.85 14.97 -6.40
C SER A 204 -25.82 16.46 -6.76
N THR A 205 -25.23 17.29 -5.89
CA THR A 205 -25.02 18.72 -6.18
C THR A 205 -23.75 18.91 -7.01
N ILE A 206 -23.88 18.89 -8.33
CA ILE A 206 -22.76 19.07 -9.27
C ILE A 206 -22.38 20.55 -9.35
N VAL A 207 -21.10 20.86 -9.08
CA VAL A 207 -20.54 22.22 -9.15
C VAL A 207 -19.58 22.43 -10.31
N LEU A 208 -19.11 21.34 -10.94
CA LEU A 208 -18.33 21.33 -12.17
C LEU A 208 -18.60 20.03 -12.93
N GLY A 209 -18.70 20.11 -14.26
CA GLY A 209 -18.80 18.95 -15.14
C GLY A 209 -20.19 18.31 -15.14
N GLY A 210 -20.24 16.98 -15.10
CA GLY A 210 -21.47 16.19 -15.01
C GLY A 210 -21.98 15.64 -16.34
N HIS A 211 -21.36 15.98 -17.48
CA HIS A 211 -21.77 15.40 -18.76
C HIS A 211 -21.29 13.95 -18.87
N THR A 212 -22.16 13.08 -19.38
CA THR A 212 -21.84 11.67 -19.60
C THR A 212 -22.32 11.23 -20.97
N ASP A 213 -21.64 10.24 -21.54
CA ASP A 213 -22.06 9.58 -22.77
C ASP A 213 -21.91 8.05 -22.63
N PRO A 214 -23.03 7.31 -22.50
CA PRO A 214 -22.99 5.86 -22.37
C PRO A 214 -22.48 5.14 -23.62
N ALA A 215 -22.63 5.72 -24.82
CA ALA A 215 -22.19 5.09 -26.05
C ALA A 215 -20.66 5.09 -26.20
N ASP A 216 -19.98 6.01 -25.53
CA ASP A 216 -18.52 6.15 -25.53
C ASP A 216 -17.91 5.85 -24.15
N LEU A 217 -18.73 5.40 -23.17
CA LEU A 217 -18.32 5.20 -21.77
C LEU A 217 -17.57 6.41 -21.19
N TYR A 218 -18.00 7.61 -21.57
CA TYR A 218 -17.36 8.87 -21.22
C TYR A 218 -18.06 9.52 -20.04
N ILE A 219 -17.29 9.90 -19.02
CA ILE A 219 -17.76 10.74 -17.90
C ILE A 219 -16.80 11.93 -17.82
N GLU A 220 -17.33 13.14 -17.94
CA GLU A 220 -16.57 14.38 -17.78
C GLU A 220 -16.01 14.48 -16.34
N PRO A 221 -14.79 15.03 -16.14
CA PRO A 221 -14.29 15.40 -14.82
C PRO A 221 -15.33 16.22 -14.06
N THR A 222 -15.86 15.62 -13.00
CA THR A 222 -17.02 16.14 -12.28
C THR A 222 -16.62 16.44 -10.85
N ILE A 223 -17.02 17.62 -10.35
CA ILE A 223 -16.89 17.96 -8.94
C ILE A 223 -18.28 18.03 -8.34
N VAL A 224 -18.47 17.33 -7.22
CA VAL A 224 -19.74 17.26 -6.48
C VAL A 224 -19.54 17.89 -5.12
N ALA A 225 -20.38 18.86 -4.75
CA ALA A 225 -20.43 19.36 -3.38
C ALA A 225 -21.27 18.42 -2.52
N ILE A 226 -20.69 17.91 -1.43
CA ILE A 226 -21.37 17.01 -0.51
C ILE A 226 -22.13 17.81 0.53
N VAL A 227 -23.43 17.56 0.61
CA VAL A 227 -24.32 18.21 1.59
C VAL A 227 -24.50 17.32 2.81
N LYS A 228 -24.54 15.99 2.61
CA LYS A 228 -24.62 15.02 3.71
C LYS A 228 -23.53 13.97 3.55
N THR A 229 -22.81 13.70 4.63
CA THR A 229 -21.74 12.70 4.63
C THR A 229 -22.23 11.26 4.44
N THR A 230 -23.56 11.06 4.51
CA THR A 230 -24.29 9.83 4.19
C THR A 230 -24.73 9.75 2.71
N ASP A 231 -24.32 10.69 1.86
CA ASP A 231 -24.62 10.63 0.42
C ASP A 231 -23.96 9.36 -0.18
N PRO A 232 -24.64 8.60 -1.06
CA PRO A 232 -24.13 7.31 -1.56
C PRO A 232 -22.73 7.36 -2.19
N ILE A 233 -22.37 8.49 -2.79
CA ILE A 233 -21.03 8.74 -3.36
C ILE A 233 -19.89 8.68 -2.32
N MET A 234 -20.23 8.76 -1.03
CA MET A 234 -19.29 8.68 0.09
C MET A 234 -19.24 7.28 0.75
N GLU A 235 -20.04 6.31 0.31
CA GLU A 235 -20.08 4.97 0.91
C GLU A 235 -19.02 4.02 0.33
N GLU A 236 -18.78 4.07 -0.98
CA GLU A 236 -17.84 3.21 -1.69
C GLU A 236 -16.74 4.00 -2.40
N GLU A 237 -15.66 3.32 -2.78
CA GLU A 237 -14.58 3.85 -3.64
C GLU A 237 -15.14 4.30 -4.99
N ILE A 238 -14.77 5.50 -5.42
CA ILE A 238 -15.34 6.08 -6.64
C ILE A 238 -14.73 5.42 -7.86
N PHE A 239 -13.40 5.32 -7.98
CA PHE A 239 -12.73 4.69 -9.13
C PHE A 239 -13.21 5.24 -10.48
N GLY A 240 -13.27 6.58 -10.57
CA GLY A 240 -13.81 7.33 -11.70
C GLY A 240 -13.56 8.83 -11.57
N PRO A 241 -13.87 9.64 -12.59
CA PRO A 241 -13.46 11.04 -12.69
C PRO A 241 -14.42 11.97 -11.93
N ILE A 242 -14.90 11.55 -10.75
CA ILE A 242 -15.84 12.30 -9.90
C ILE A 242 -15.18 12.62 -8.57
N LEU A 243 -15.00 13.89 -8.24
CA LEU A 243 -14.38 14.37 -6.99
C LEU A 243 -15.43 15.03 -6.08
N PRO A 244 -15.88 14.34 -5.02
CA PRO A 244 -16.62 14.95 -3.93
C PRO A 244 -15.77 15.97 -3.18
N ILE A 245 -16.37 17.10 -2.81
CA ILE A 245 -15.81 18.06 -1.86
C ILE A 245 -16.70 18.14 -0.63
N ILE A 246 -16.09 17.99 0.53
CA ILE A 246 -16.71 18.09 1.84
C ILE A 246 -16.07 19.27 2.55
N THR A 247 -16.89 20.13 3.13
CA THR A 247 -16.39 21.28 3.88
C THR A 247 -16.22 20.92 5.36
N VAL A 248 -15.08 21.32 5.90
CA VAL A 248 -14.69 21.10 7.30
C VAL A 248 -14.18 22.40 7.89
N GLU A 249 -14.47 22.63 9.17
CA GLU A 249 -14.12 23.89 9.84
C GLU A 249 -12.66 23.95 10.25
N THR A 250 -12.04 22.80 10.58
CA THR A 250 -10.68 22.73 11.08
C THR A 250 -9.90 21.51 10.56
N PRO A 251 -8.56 21.57 10.57
CA PRO A 251 -7.70 20.41 10.33
C PRO A 251 -8.04 19.21 11.24
N GLU A 252 -8.37 19.46 12.50
CA GLU A 252 -8.73 18.42 13.46
C GLU A 252 -10.03 17.71 13.08
N ALA A 253 -11.03 18.45 12.60
CA ALA A 253 -12.28 17.87 12.11
C ALA A 253 -12.03 17.01 10.85
N ALA A 254 -11.09 17.41 9.98
CA ALA A 254 -10.68 16.62 8.83
C ALA A 254 -10.02 15.29 9.26
N ILE A 255 -9.11 15.35 10.24
CA ILE A 255 -8.44 14.17 10.80
C ILE A 255 -9.46 13.22 11.44
N GLU A 256 -10.40 13.73 12.22
CA GLU A 256 -11.47 12.93 12.82
C GLU A 256 -12.35 12.29 11.74
N PHE A 257 -12.72 13.04 10.70
CA PHE A 257 -13.50 12.51 9.57
C PHE A 257 -12.80 11.34 8.87
N ILE A 258 -11.48 11.46 8.67
CA ILE A 258 -10.66 10.41 8.04
C ILE A 258 -10.58 9.18 8.95
N ASN A 259 -10.29 9.38 10.24
CA ASN A 259 -10.10 8.28 11.20
C ASN A 259 -11.39 7.51 11.51
N ASN A 260 -12.57 8.11 11.30
CA ASN A 260 -13.87 7.45 11.45
C ASN A 260 -14.25 6.56 10.25
N ARG A 261 -13.33 6.34 9.30
CA ARG A 261 -13.50 5.50 8.11
C ARG A 261 -12.43 4.43 8.05
N GLU A 262 -12.62 3.48 7.15
CA GLU A 262 -11.60 2.48 6.86
C GLU A 262 -10.31 3.15 6.37
N LYS A 263 -9.17 2.60 6.81
CA LYS A 263 -7.85 3.15 6.48
C LYS A 263 -7.62 3.09 4.96
N PRO A 264 -7.36 4.23 4.30
CA PRO A 264 -7.20 4.28 2.85
C PRO A 264 -5.82 3.77 2.40
N LEU A 265 -5.67 3.52 1.10
CA LEU A 265 -4.37 3.19 0.53
C LEU A 265 -3.45 4.42 0.52
N ALA A 266 -3.97 5.59 0.13
CA ALA A 266 -3.23 6.84 0.14
C ALA A 266 -3.94 7.93 0.93
N LEU A 267 -3.17 8.88 1.46
CA LEU A 267 -3.65 10.13 2.05
C LEU A 267 -2.86 11.31 1.51
N TYR A 268 -3.54 12.42 1.21
CA TYR A 268 -2.94 13.61 0.63
C TYR A 268 -3.20 14.84 1.48
N VAL A 269 -2.19 15.68 1.66
CA VAL A 269 -2.31 16.94 2.42
C VAL A 269 -1.64 18.06 1.66
N PHE A 270 -2.38 19.11 1.34
CA PHE A 270 -1.86 20.34 0.74
C PHE A 270 -1.86 21.43 1.80
N SER A 271 -0.68 21.86 2.23
CA SER A 271 -0.49 22.94 3.21
C SER A 271 0.94 23.47 3.14
N THR A 272 1.13 24.77 3.43
CA THR A 272 2.46 25.35 3.67
C THR A 272 2.83 25.34 5.16
N SER A 273 1.88 25.05 6.05
CA SER A 273 2.09 24.95 7.50
C SER A 273 2.65 23.59 7.89
N LYS A 274 3.90 23.58 8.38
CA LYS A 274 4.53 22.36 8.94
C LYS A 274 3.77 21.81 10.15
N ILE A 275 3.13 22.67 10.92
CA ILE A 275 2.33 22.27 12.08
C ILE A 275 1.16 21.42 11.60
N GLU A 276 0.42 21.89 10.58
CA GLU A 276 -0.69 21.13 10.03
C GLU A 276 -0.22 19.85 9.34
N GLN A 277 0.85 19.90 8.54
CA GLN A 277 1.44 18.69 7.94
C GLN A 277 1.75 17.62 8.99
N ASN A 278 2.39 17.99 10.10
CA ASN A 278 2.74 17.05 11.17
C ASN A 278 1.50 16.50 11.88
N LYS A 279 0.44 17.29 12.07
CA LYS A 279 -0.82 16.77 12.65
C LYS A 279 -1.40 15.62 11.82
N PHE A 280 -1.37 15.72 10.49
CA PHE A 280 -1.86 14.63 9.64
C PHE A 280 -0.90 13.42 9.64
N LEU A 281 0.42 13.67 9.60
CA LEU A 281 1.43 12.61 9.66
C LEU A 281 1.31 11.77 10.94
N ASP A 282 1.10 12.42 12.09
CA ASP A 282 1.04 11.75 13.39
C ASP A 282 -0.38 11.31 13.77
N GLY A 283 -1.41 11.96 13.20
CA GLY A 283 -2.81 11.82 13.61
C GLY A 283 -3.66 10.94 12.71
N THR A 284 -3.14 10.39 11.61
CA THR A 284 -3.91 9.55 10.67
C THR A 284 -3.18 8.26 10.32
N TYR A 285 -3.91 7.29 9.77
CA TYR A 285 -3.36 6.01 9.32
C TYR A 285 -3.76 5.73 7.86
N SER A 286 -2.78 5.48 7.01
CA SER A 286 -2.96 5.13 5.59
C SER A 286 -1.80 4.22 5.14
N GLY A 287 -1.91 3.64 3.95
CA GLY A 287 -0.80 2.90 3.34
C GLY A 287 0.41 3.80 3.04
N GLY A 288 0.15 4.94 2.39
CA GLY A 288 1.13 5.98 2.15
C GLY A 288 0.52 7.39 2.27
N ILE A 289 1.37 8.36 2.62
CA ILE A 289 0.99 9.78 2.70
C ILE A 289 1.87 10.62 1.79
N CYS A 290 1.28 11.56 1.06
CA CYS A 290 2.01 12.52 0.25
C CYS A 290 1.59 13.95 0.58
N ILE A 291 2.57 14.78 0.90
CA ILE A 291 2.37 16.19 1.24
C ILE A 291 2.64 17.04 0.00
N ASN A 292 1.69 17.91 -0.34
CA ASN A 292 1.69 18.86 -1.44
C ASN A 292 1.76 18.23 -2.84
N ASP A 293 1.55 16.93 -3.00
CA ASP A 293 1.37 16.26 -4.28
C ASP A 293 0.46 15.04 -4.16
N VAL A 294 0.11 14.44 -5.29
CA VAL A 294 -0.72 13.23 -5.37
C VAL A 294 -0.02 12.17 -6.23
N LEU A 295 -0.32 10.89 -6.02
CA LEU A 295 0.24 9.72 -6.74
C LEU A 295 1.77 9.51 -6.63
N MET A 296 2.59 10.56 -6.50
CA MET A 296 4.04 10.50 -6.70
C MET A 296 4.78 9.55 -5.78
N HIS A 297 4.25 9.27 -4.57
CA HIS A 297 4.84 8.30 -3.66
C HIS A 297 4.89 6.87 -4.26
N TYR A 298 3.95 6.52 -5.16
CA TYR A 298 3.96 5.27 -5.92
C TYR A 298 5.22 5.11 -6.78
N SER A 299 5.72 6.21 -7.34
CA SER A 299 6.90 6.19 -8.24
C SER A 299 8.23 6.14 -7.49
N CYS A 300 8.23 6.22 -6.16
CA CYS A 300 9.44 6.30 -5.36
C CYS A 300 9.88 4.91 -4.91
N SER A 301 10.81 4.28 -5.65
CA SER A 301 11.26 2.90 -5.39
C SER A 301 11.95 2.69 -4.04
N THR A 302 12.29 3.76 -3.32
CA THR A 302 12.85 3.72 -1.97
C THR A 302 11.77 3.74 -0.88
N LEU A 303 10.49 3.88 -1.23
CA LEU A 303 9.37 3.75 -0.31
C LEU A 303 8.71 2.38 -0.51
N PRO A 304 8.27 1.71 0.58
CA PRO A 304 7.39 0.57 0.45
C PRO A 304 6.02 1.05 -0.02
N PHE A 305 5.45 0.38 -1.01
CA PHE A 305 4.08 0.61 -1.44
C PHE A 305 3.20 -0.53 -0.95
N GLY A 306 2.13 -0.21 -0.21
CA GLY A 306 1.15 -1.18 0.25
C GLY A 306 0.12 -0.56 1.20
N GLY A 307 -0.97 -1.28 1.42
CA GLY A 307 -2.08 -0.84 2.27
C GLY A 307 -1.94 -1.21 3.75
N VAL A 308 -2.93 -0.80 4.53
CA VAL A 308 -3.07 -1.17 5.94
C VAL A 308 -4.54 -1.39 6.28
N GLY A 309 -4.88 -2.53 6.86
CA GLY A 309 -6.27 -2.86 7.19
C GLY A 309 -7.09 -3.15 5.91
N ALA A 310 -8.18 -2.42 5.69
CA ALA A 310 -9.06 -2.67 4.54
C ALA A 310 -8.43 -2.33 3.19
N SER A 311 -7.43 -1.44 3.16
CA SER A 311 -6.66 -1.11 1.96
C SER A 311 -5.53 -2.08 1.65
N GLY A 312 -5.20 -3.01 2.55
CA GLY A 312 -4.25 -4.06 2.22
C GLY A 312 -3.46 -4.64 3.38
N ILE A 313 -2.66 -5.66 3.03
CA ILE A 313 -1.71 -6.35 3.91
C ILE A 313 -0.45 -6.65 3.08
N GLY A 314 0.72 -6.32 3.64
CA GLY A 314 2.00 -6.46 2.94
C GLY A 314 2.35 -5.22 2.13
N THR A 315 3.59 -5.18 1.63
CA THR A 315 4.10 -4.08 0.81
C THR A 315 5.03 -4.62 -0.27
N TYR A 316 5.29 -3.85 -1.31
CA TYR A 316 6.26 -4.17 -2.36
C TYR A 316 6.89 -2.88 -2.94
N HIS A 317 7.53 -3.01 -4.11
CA HIS A 317 8.43 -2.07 -4.81
C HIS A 317 9.89 -2.15 -4.36
N GLY A 318 10.80 -1.99 -5.33
CA GLY A 318 12.24 -1.97 -5.09
C GLY A 318 12.73 -3.15 -4.24
N VAL A 319 13.49 -2.85 -3.18
CA VAL A 319 14.00 -3.85 -2.23
C VAL A 319 12.87 -4.53 -1.44
N TYR A 320 11.75 -3.84 -1.22
CA TYR A 320 10.61 -4.39 -0.49
C TYR A 320 9.93 -5.49 -1.29
N SER A 321 9.93 -5.43 -2.62
CA SER A 321 9.51 -6.56 -3.46
C SER A 321 10.39 -7.81 -3.23
N PHE A 322 11.71 -7.64 -3.23
CA PHE A 322 12.63 -8.75 -2.94
C PHE A 322 12.38 -9.35 -1.56
N ASP A 323 12.21 -8.50 -0.55
CA ASP A 323 11.92 -8.92 0.83
C ASP A 323 10.58 -9.64 0.94
N THR A 324 9.54 -9.13 0.29
CA THR A 324 8.19 -9.72 0.29
C THR A 324 8.15 -11.11 -0.32
N PHE A 325 8.90 -11.34 -1.39
CA PHE A 325 8.99 -12.65 -2.03
C PHE A 325 10.13 -13.54 -1.52
N SER A 326 10.76 -13.17 -0.39
CA SER A 326 11.83 -13.94 0.26
C SER A 326 11.48 -14.33 1.69
N HIS A 327 11.70 -15.58 2.07
CA HIS A 327 11.74 -15.96 3.47
C HIS A 327 13.09 -15.57 4.10
N LYS A 328 13.04 -14.78 5.20
CA LYS A 328 14.21 -14.39 5.98
C LYS A 328 14.55 -15.46 7.02
N ARG A 329 15.50 -16.34 6.69
CA ARG A 329 15.97 -17.42 7.56
C ARG A 329 17.04 -16.93 8.53
N ALA A 330 16.73 -16.93 9.83
CA ALA A 330 17.72 -16.68 10.87
C ALA A 330 18.69 -17.87 11.05
N ALA A 331 19.99 -17.58 11.13
CA ALA A 331 21.03 -18.56 11.36
C ALA A 331 21.95 -18.15 12.53
N LEU A 332 21.97 -18.97 13.58
CA LEU A 332 22.93 -18.87 14.68
C LEU A 332 24.02 -19.92 14.50
N ILE A 333 25.13 -19.51 13.89
CA ILE A 333 26.31 -20.36 13.72
C ILE A 333 27.18 -20.22 14.97
N LYS A 334 27.44 -21.35 15.64
CA LYS A 334 28.27 -21.40 16.85
C LYS A 334 29.57 -22.14 16.57
N SER A 335 30.67 -21.63 17.11
CA SER A 335 31.92 -22.38 17.22
C SER A 335 31.77 -23.56 18.18
N LEU A 336 32.58 -24.61 17.95
CA LEU A 336 32.73 -25.74 18.87
C LEU A 336 33.90 -25.53 19.84
N ASP A 337 34.20 -24.28 20.19
CA ASP A 337 35.33 -23.96 21.05
C ASP A 337 35.00 -24.34 22.51
N ARG A 338 35.92 -25.05 23.16
CA ARG A 338 35.70 -25.58 24.51
C ARG A 338 35.60 -24.48 25.57
N PHE A 339 36.20 -23.33 25.32
CA PHE A 339 36.18 -22.21 26.27
C PHE A 339 34.81 -21.55 26.30
N GLY A 340 34.23 -21.21 25.14
CA GLY A 340 32.87 -20.69 25.01
C GLY A 340 31.81 -21.69 25.45
N GLU A 341 32.05 -22.98 25.28
CA GLU A 341 31.20 -24.03 25.83
C GLU A 341 31.25 -24.07 27.37
N PHE A 342 32.44 -23.90 27.96
CA PHE A 342 32.59 -23.81 29.41
C PHE A 342 31.87 -22.59 29.99
N THR A 343 31.99 -21.41 29.37
CA THR A 343 31.29 -20.20 29.85
C THR A 343 29.77 -20.32 29.78
N GLN A 344 29.25 -21.13 28.84
CA GLN A 344 27.82 -21.39 28.69
C GLN A 344 27.32 -22.60 29.48
N SER A 345 28.21 -23.31 30.19
CA SER A 345 27.86 -24.54 30.92
C SER A 345 26.83 -24.34 32.04
N VAL A 346 26.58 -23.09 32.44
CA VAL A 346 25.49 -22.71 33.37
C VAL A 346 24.11 -23.18 32.87
N ARG A 347 23.92 -23.31 31.55
CA ARG A 347 22.69 -23.81 30.93
C ARG A 347 22.47 -25.31 31.12
N TYR A 348 23.52 -26.05 31.50
CA TYR A 348 23.47 -27.50 31.63
C TYR A 348 23.05 -27.95 33.04
N PRO A 349 22.27 -29.03 33.15
CA PRO A 349 21.99 -29.68 34.43
C PRO A 349 23.26 -30.20 35.14
N PRO A 350 23.20 -30.43 36.46
CA PRO A 350 22.08 -30.11 37.35
C PRO A 350 21.97 -28.61 37.60
N TYR A 351 20.74 -28.11 37.74
CA TYR A 351 20.45 -26.71 38.04
C TYR A 351 20.55 -26.47 39.55
N THR A 352 21.71 -26.00 40.00
CA THR A 352 21.92 -25.61 41.40
C THR A 352 21.43 -24.18 41.64
N GLU A 353 21.17 -23.83 42.90
CA GLU A 353 20.81 -22.44 43.26
C GLU A 353 21.84 -21.42 42.74
N ASN A 354 23.12 -21.78 42.72
CA ASN A 354 24.17 -20.92 42.19
C ASN A 354 24.05 -20.70 40.66
N LYS A 355 23.73 -21.75 39.89
CA LYS A 355 23.47 -21.60 38.45
C LYS A 355 22.22 -20.76 38.19
N LEU A 356 21.16 -20.95 38.98
CA LEU A 356 19.94 -20.14 38.88
C LEU A 356 20.18 -18.68 39.21
N LYS A 357 20.99 -18.37 40.24
CA LYS A 357 21.42 -16.99 40.56
C LYS A 357 22.17 -16.35 39.40
N ILE A 358 23.10 -17.08 38.76
CA ILE A 358 23.85 -16.60 37.60
C ILE A 358 22.92 -16.36 36.41
N ILE A 359 22.02 -17.30 36.10
CA ILE A 359 21.06 -17.15 34.99
C ILE A 359 20.17 -15.93 35.25
N ASN A 360 19.57 -15.80 36.43
CA ASN A 360 18.73 -14.67 36.79
C ASN A 360 19.47 -13.34 36.65
N LEU A 361 20.74 -13.27 37.08
CA LEU A 361 21.57 -12.08 36.92
C LEU A 361 21.80 -11.71 35.46
N VAL A 362 22.01 -12.70 34.58
CA VAL A 362 22.30 -12.49 33.16
C VAL A 362 21.03 -12.27 32.33
N THR A 363 19.88 -12.78 32.77
CA THR A 363 18.57 -12.59 32.10
C THR A 363 17.77 -11.41 32.64
N MET A 364 18.25 -10.73 33.68
CA MET A 364 17.65 -9.48 34.14
C MET A 364 17.81 -8.42 33.06
N ASN A 365 16.69 -8.01 32.45
CA ASN A 365 16.64 -6.84 31.58
C ASN A 365 16.95 -5.59 32.41
N ILE A 366 18.22 -5.18 32.40
CA ILE A 366 18.65 -3.88 32.94
C ILE A 366 18.48 -2.86 31.80
N PRO A 367 17.56 -1.88 31.92
CA PRO A 367 17.38 -0.85 30.91
C PRO A 367 18.72 -0.15 30.60
N GLY A 368 19.12 -0.10 29.33
CA GLY A 368 20.37 0.51 28.87
C GLY A 368 21.59 -0.42 28.81
N MET A 369 21.49 -1.68 29.25
CA MET A 369 22.61 -2.63 29.19
C MET A 369 22.94 -3.07 27.76
N ASP A 370 21.95 -3.11 26.87
CA ASP A 370 22.15 -3.42 25.44
C ASP A 370 23.08 -2.40 24.74
N PHE A 371 22.95 -1.11 25.10
CA PHE A 371 23.80 -0.03 24.57
C PHE A 371 25.25 -0.10 25.09
N VAL A 372 25.43 -0.56 26.33
CA VAL A 372 26.76 -0.77 26.92
C VAL A 372 27.41 -2.02 26.31
N MET A 373 26.67 -3.11 26.19
CA MET A 373 27.18 -4.38 25.64
C MET A 373 27.55 -4.28 24.15
N SER A 374 26.82 -3.47 23.36
CA SER A 374 27.12 -3.27 21.93
C SER A 374 28.38 -2.43 21.67
N ASN A 375 28.81 -1.63 22.65
CA ASN A 375 29.92 -0.67 22.52
C ASN A 375 31.10 -0.95 23.47
N ALA A 376 30.99 -1.95 24.34
CA ALA A 376 32.02 -2.28 25.32
C ALA A 376 33.13 -3.13 24.68
N THR A 377 34.37 -2.74 24.96
CA THR A 377 35.53 -3.57 24.66
C THR A 377 35.61 -4.73 25.65
N LEU A 378 36.23 -5.86 25.26
CA LEU A 378 36.37 -7.06 26.09
C LEU A 378 36.90 -6.77 27.52
N PRO A 379 37.86 -5.84 27.75
CA PRO A 379 38.28 -5.45 29.09
C PRO A 379 37.19 -4.77 29.91
N LEU A 380 36.36 -3.93 29.28
CA LEU A 380 35.26 -3.24 29.94
C LEU A 380 34.15 -4.22 30.34
N LEU A 381 33.88 -5.21 29.48
CA LEU A 381 32.96 -6.32 29.80
C LEU A 381 33.45 -7.14 30.98
N LEU A 382 34.75 -7.46 31.04
CA LEU A 382 35.35 -8.17 32.17
C LEU A 382 35.31 -7.37 33.47
N VAL A 383 35.49 -6.05 33.40
CA VAL A 383 35.39 -5.14 34.56
C VAL A 383 33.95 -5.03 35.04
N ILE A 384 32.97 -4.93 34.14
CA ILE A 384 31.54 -4.92 34.49
C ILE A 384 31.16 -6.26 35.12
N PHE A 385 31.62 -7.38 34.55
CA PHE A 385 31.39 -8.72 35.10
C PHE A 385 32.03 -8.87 36.49
N ALA A 386 33.27 -8.37 36.66
CA ALA A 386 33.97 -8.39 37.95
C ALA A 386 33.31 -7.47 38.99
N LEU A 387 32.80 -6.30 38.61
CA LEU A 387 32.10 -5.38 39.51
C LEU A 387 30.73 -5.94 39.92
N LEU A 388 29.97 -6.51 38.98
CA LEU A 388 28.71 -7.21 39.29
C LEU A 388 28.96 -8.42 40.20
N TYR A 389 30.03 -9.17 39.94
CA TYR A 389 30.46 -10.27 40.80
C TYR A 389 30.82 -9.78 42.22
N PHE A 390 31.61 -8.72 42.36
CA PHE A 390 32.01 -8.16 43.66
C PHE A 390 30.87 -7.48 44.44
N MET A 391 29.94 -6.83 43.75
CA MET A 391 28.80 -6.16 44.40
C MET A 391 27.79 -7.16 44.96
N TYR A 392 27.63 -8.33 44.33
CA TYR A 392 26.64 -9.33 44.73
C TYR A 392 27.19 -10.47 45.57
N PHE A 393 28.46 -10.84 45.39
CA PHE A 393 29.15 -11.79 46.26
C PHE A 393 30.02 -11.02 47.26
N LYS A 394 29.39 -10.38 48.24
CA LYS A 394 30.06 -10.07 49.51
C LYS A 394 30.37 -11.38 50.23
N PHE A 395 31.60 -11.55 50.71
CA PHE A 395 31.92 -12.55 51.72
C PHE A 395 31.09 -12.33 52.99
#